data_AF-A0A8J4UQQ0-F1
#
_entry.id   AF-A0A8J4UQQ0-F1
#
_cell.length_a   1.000
_cell.length_b   1.000
_cell.length_c   1.000
_cell.angle_alpha   90.00
_cell.angle_beta   90.00
_cell.angle_gamma   90.00
#
_symmetry.space_group_name_H-M   'P 1'
#
loop_
_entity.id
_entity.type
_entity.pdbx_description
1 polymer ?
#
loop_
_entity_poly.entity_id
_entity_poly.type
_entity_poly.pdbx_seq_one_letter_code
_entity_poly.pdbx_strand_id
1 'polypeptide(L)'
;MEKFLKGQEIRFTEGLRIMKSKLTSLQNSVSKFPQADQSSPSSTCSALEAPSHGKKFGSKYLIGHEVHFTCSPGYHLMGSATRVCQENGSWSGVRALCKGSRHCSSNPCLNGGTCAEGINQYKCTCPHNWSGSRCQQQTQKAPPEWSVVNNPEFSRKPRCSKVDQSYQCSCDAGFHMSGTSYSSICQDVNECEVYKTGSGLLCAHLCVNIPGSYRCSCPSGYKLLADGRSCE
;
A
#
# COMPACT_ATOMS: atom_id res chain seq x y z
N MET A 1 -14.13 17.01 50.91
CA MET A 1 -14.43 16.38 49.60
C MET A 1 -15.92 16.48 49.24
N GLU A 2 -16.84 16.27 50.19
CA GLU A 2 -18.30 16.35 49.95
C GLU A 2 -18.83 17.71 49.46
N LYS A 3 -18.22 18.83 49.88
CA LYS A 3 -18.62 20.17 49.42
C LYS A 3 -18.32 20.41 47.93
N PHE A 4 -17.32 19.70 47.37
CA PHE A 4 -16.94 19.82 45.96
C PHE A 4 -17.87 18.99 45.05
N LEU A 5 -18.25 17.80 45.51
CA LEU A 5 -19.24 16.94 44.83
C LEU A 5 -20.64 17.57 44.81
N LYS A 6 -21.10 18.17 45.92
CA LYS A 6 -22.36 18.96 45.94
C LYS A 6 -22.30 20.16 45.00
N GLY A 7 -21.15 20.82 44.87
CA GLY A 7 -20.95 21.93 43.94
C GLY A 7 -21.03 21.51 42.46
N GLN A 8 -20.55 20.31 42.11
CA GLN A 8 -20.69 19.74 40.76
C GLN A 8 -22.12 19.29 40.46
N GLU A 9 -22.81 18.71 41.45
CA GLU A 9 -24.21 18.29 41.33
C GLU A 9 -25.15 19.49 41.10
N ILE A 10 -24.96 20.60 41.83
CA ILE A 10 -25.71 21.85 41.66
C ILE A 10 -25.48 22.45 40.25
N ARG A 11 -24.24 22.42 39.74
CA ARG A 11 -23.91 22.88 38.39
C ARG A 11 -24.55 22.01 37.30
N PHE A 12 -24.63 20.70 37.53
CA PHE A 12 -25.26 19.76 36.62
C PHE A 12 -26.79 19.94 36.59
N THR A 13 -27.43 20.10 37.74
CA THR A 13 -28.88 20.32 37.84
C THR A 13 -29.30 21.66 37.22
N GLU A 14 -28.50 22.72 37.39
CA GLU A 14 -28.79 24.02 36.79
C GLU A 14 -28.56 23.99 35.27
N GLY A 15 -27.54 23.27 34.79
CA GLY A 15 -27.34 23.00 33.36
C GLY A 15 -28.54 22.26 32.73
N LEU A 16 -29.09 21.26 33.43
CA LEU A 16 -30.28 20.52 32.98
C LEU A 16 -31.53 21.41 32.99
N ARG A 17 -31.67 22.31 33.97
CA ARG A 17 -32.78 23.28 34.06
C ARG A 17 -32.73 24.29 32.91
N ILE A 18 -31.54 24.79 32.57
CA ILE A 18 -31.34 25.70 31.44
C ILE A 18 -31.63 24.99 30.11
N MET A 19 -31.21 23.73 29.95
CA MET A 19 -31.53 22.93 28.75
C MET A 19 -33.03 22.65 28.62
N LYS A 20 -33.73 22.30 29.71
CA LYS A 20 -35.19 22.13 29.73
C LYS A 20 -35.92 23.44 29.43
N SER A 21 -35.47 24.56 29.99
CA SER A 21 -36.00 25.90 29.74
C SER A 21 -35.86 26.32 28.26
N LYS A 22 -34.69 26.07 27.65
CA LYS A 22 -34.48 26.29 26.21
C LYS A 22 -35.34 25.37 25.35
N LEU A 23 -35.55 24.12 25.76
CA LEU A 23 -36.44 23.18 25.08
C LEU A 23 -37.91 23.65 25.13
N THR A 24 -38.38 24.11 26.30
CA THR A 24 -39.73 24.66 26.45
C THR A 24 -39.91 26.00 25.72
N SER A 25 -38.86 26.82 25.63
CA SER A 25 -38.86 28.05 24.84
C SER A 25 -38.95 27.75 23.33
N LEU A 26 -38.22 26.74 22.85
CA LEU A 26 -38.33 26.23 21.48
C LEU A 26 -39.71 25.61 21.21
N GLN A 27 -40.29 24.87 22.17
CA GLN A 27 -41.65 24.31 22.04
C GLN A 27 -42.75 25.39 22.02
N ASN A 28 -42.61 26.44 22.84
CA ASN A 28 -43.53 27.60 22.82
C ASN A 28 -43.40 28.42 21.52
N SER A 29 -42.24 28.38 20.87
CA SER A 29 -42.00 28.99 19.55
C SER A 29 -42.68 28.21 18.41
N VAL A 30 -42.87 26.90 18.57
CA VAL A 30 -43.59 26.02 17.61
C VAL A 30 -45.11 26.14 17.77
N SER A 31 -45.60 26.57 18.94
CA SER A 31 -47.03 26.61 19.29
C SER A 31 -47.83 27.80 18.70
N LYS A 32 -47.17 28.69 17.95
CA LYS A 32 -47.76 29.95 17.45
C LYS A 32 -47.89 30.03 15.93
N PHE A 33 -47.67 28.93 15.22
CA PHE A 33 -47.96 28.87 13.80
C PHE A 33 -49.48 28.72 13.58
N PRO A 34 -50.11 29.50 12.68
CA PRO A 34 -51.48 29.24 12.26
C PRO A 34 -51.57 27.82 11.72
N GLN A 35 -52.66 27.11 12.03
CA GLN A 35 -52.95 25.81 11.42
C GLN A 35 -52.96 25.98 9.91
N ALA A 36 -51.94 25.43 9.26
CA ALA A 36 -51.93 25.29 7.82
C ALA A 36 -53.08 24.37 7.44
N ASP A 37 -53.93 24.94 6.59
CA ASP A 37 -55.07 24.35 5.93
C ASP A 37 -54.84 22.89 5.51
N GLN A 38 -55.88 22.07 5.67
CA GLN A 38 -55.89 20.65 5.32
C GLN A 38 -55.89 20.49 3.81
N SER A 39 -54.73 20.64 3.18
CA SER A 39 -54.45 20.09 1.86
C SER A 39 -52.94 20.12 1.60
N SER A 40 -52.22 19.15 2.14
CA SER A 40 -50.85 18.89 1.71
C SER A 40 -50.79 17.48 1.17
N PRO A 41 -50.43 17.26 -0.12
CA PRO A 41 -50.00 15.93 -0.52
C PRO A 41 -48.87 15.57 0.44
N SER A 42 -48.91 14.37 1.01
CA SER A 42 -47.79 13.83 1.77
C SER A 42 -46.61 13.72 0.81
N SER A 43 -45.91 14.83 0.56
CA SER A 43 -44.79 14.95 -0.37
C SER A 43 -43.59 14.31 0.29
N THR A 44 -43.63 12.99 0.38
CA THR A 44 -42.60 12.13 0.93
C THR A 44 -41.70 11.71 -0.22
N CYS A 45 -40.38 11.77 -0.01
CA CYS A 45 -39.46 11.26 -1.01
C CYS A 45 -39.45 9.73 -1.01
N SER A 46 -39.13 9.13 -2.15
CA SER A 46 -39.01 7.67 -2.28
C SER A 46 -37.95 7.11 -1.31
N ALA A 47 -38.19 5.93 -0.74
CA ALA A 47 -37.17 5.28 0.08
C ALA A 47 -35.89 5.03 -0.73
N LEU A 48 -34.73 5.37 -0.15
CA LEU A 48 -33.43 5.11 -0.78
C LEU A 48 -32.85 3.79 -0.26
N GLU A 49 -32.24 3.04 -1.17
CA GLU A 49 -31.49 1.82 -0.84
C GLU A 49 -30.02 2.12 -0.52
N ALA A 50 -29.38 1.24 0.26
CA ALA A 50 -27.94 1.32 0.46
C ALA A 50 -27.20 0.97 -0.85
N PRO A 51 -26.12 1.69 -1.21
CA PRO A 51 -25.30 1.33 -2.36
C PRO A 51 -24.64 -0.03 -2.13
N SER A 52 -24.40 -0.79 -3.21
CA SER A 52 -23.62 -2.03 -3.15
C SER A 52 -22.24 -1.75 -2.54
N HIS A 53 -21.81 -2.59 -1.61
CA HIS A 53 -20.60 -2.36 -0.80
C HIS A 53 -20.61 -1.05 0.01
N GLY A 54 -21.77 -0.52 0.38
CA GLY A 54 -21.91 0.63 1.27
C GLY A 54 -23.07 0.50 2.26
N LYS A 55 -23.22 1.50 3.12
CA LYS A 55 -24.23 1.58 4.17
C LYS A 55 -25.02 2.88 4.03
N LYS A 56 -26.32 2.82 4.37
CA LYS A 56 -27.24 3.96 4.45
C LYS A 56 -27.53 4.27 5.91
N PHE A 57 -27.49 5.55 6.27
CA PHE A 57 -27.88 6.08 7.57
C PHE A 57 -29.04 7.04 7.38
N GLY A 58 -30.12 6.83 8.15
CA GLY A 58 -31.37 7.57 8.02
C GLY A 58 -32.50 6.69 7.45
N SER A 59 -33.67 6.81 8.09
CA SER A 59 -34.88 6.01 7.79
C SER A 59 -36.13 6.84 7.57
N LYS A 60 -36.03 8.17 7.69
CA LYS A 60 -37.13 9.11 7.51
C LYS A 60 -37.00 9.77 6.13
N TYR A 61 -38.12 9.94 5.45
CA TYR A 61 -38.17 10.40 4.05
C TYR A 61 -39.06 11.64 3.85
N LEU A 62 -39.33 12.37 4.94
CA LEU A 62 -40.09 13.62 4.91
C LEU A 62 -39.22 14.76 4.36
N ILE A 63 -39.84 15.80 3.84
CA ILE A 63 -39.14 17.02 3.36
C ILE A 63 -38.19 17.53 4.46
N GLY A 64 -36.97 17.91 4.05
CA GLY A 64 -35.91 18.39 4.92
C GLY A 64 -35.11 17.28 5.63
N HIS A 65 -35.56 16.03 5.63
CA HIS A 65 -34.78 14.93 6.17
C HIS A 65 -33.60 14.57 5.27
N GLU A 66 -32.49 14.20 5.91
CA GLU A 66 -31.26 13.81 5.26
C GLU A 66 -30.97 12.31 5.42
N VAL A 67 -30.35 11.75 4.39
CA VAL A 67 -29.84 10.38 4.35
C VAL A 67 -28.36 10.45 4.00
N HIS A 68 -27.54 9.82 4.83
CA HIS A 68 -26.09 9.77 4.66
C HIS A 68 -25.63 8.39 4.19
N PHE A 69 -24.63 8.35 3.33
CA PHE A 69 -24.08 7.13 2.75
C PHE A 69 -22.59 7.02 3.04
N THR A 70 -22.15 5.82 3.41
CA THR A 70 -20.73 5.49 3.52
C THR A 70 -20.39 4.24 2.73
N CYS A 71 -19.16 4.13 2.27
CA CYS A 71 -18.68 2.94 1.58
C CYS A 71 -17.92 2.03 2.54
N SER A 72 -17.97 0.73 2.27
CA SER A 72 -17.14 -0.26 2.96
C SER A 72 -15.66 0.00 2.65
N PRO A 73 -14.73 -0.47 3.51
CA PRO A 73 -13.31 -0.38 3.22
C PRO A 73 -12.99 -0.89 1.80
N GLY A 74 -12.24 -0.09 1.03
CA GLY A 74 -11.81 -0.45 -0.34
C GLY A 74 -12.64 0.14 -1.45
N TYR A 75 -13.70 0.87 -1.09
CA TYR A 75 -14.59 1.52 -2.04
C TYR A 75 -14.63 3.02 -1.77
N HIS A 76 -14.61 3.81 -2.85
CA HIS A 76 -14.79 5.26 -2.81
C HIS A 76 -16.22 5.63 -3.19
N LEU A 77 -16.75 6.66 -2.52
CA LEU A 77 -18.08 7.18 -2.79
C LEU A 77 -18.06 8.08 -4.03
N MET A 78 -18.79 7.67 -5.05
CA MET A 78 -19.09 8.45 -6.25
C MET A 78 -20.52 8.99 -6.12
N GLY A 79 -20.72 10.29 -6.30
CA GLY A 79 -22.02 10.96 -6.12
C GLY A 79 -22.11 11.69 -4.79
N SER A 80 -23.32 11.92 -4.29
CA SER A 80 -23.55 12.72 -3.09
C SER A 80 -23.53 11.85 -1.83
N ALA A 81 -22.61 12.15 -0.90
CA ALA A 81 -22.51 11.44 0.38
C ALA A 81 -23.74 11.67 1.29
N THR A 82 -24.37 12.84 1.17
CA THR A 82 -25.62 13.17 1.87
C THR A 82 -26.65 13.63 0.85
N ARG A 83 -27.89 13.15 0.98
CA ARG A 83 -29.03 13.55 0.15
C ARG A 83 -30.15 14.04 1.06
N VAL A 84 -30.82 15.11 0.65
CA VAL A 84 -31.89 15.76 1.41
C VAL A 84 -33.18 15.69 0.61
N CYS A 85 -34.29 15.34 1.26
CA CYS A 85 -35.60 15.33 0.63
C CYS A 85 -36.09 16.77 0.42
N GLN A 86 -36.37 17.14 -0.83
CA GLN A 86 -36.77 18.50 -1.22
C GLN A 86 -38.30 18.63 -1.31
N GLU A 87 -38.79 19.87 -1.31
CA GLU A 87 -40.23 20.19 -1.35
C GLU A 87 -40.95 19.65 -2.60
N ASN A 88 -40.22 19.44 -3.69
CA ASN A 88 -40.72 18.83 -4.92
C ASN A 88 -40.86 17.29 -4.86
N GLY A 89 -40.63 16.68 -3.69
CA GLY A 89 -40.71 15.22 -3.50
C GLY A 89 -39.51 14.44 -4.05
N SER A 90 -38.43 15.11 -4.45
CA SER A 90 -37.21 14.48 -4.96
C SER A 90 -36.03 14.61 -3.99
N TRP A 91 -35.07 13.70 -4.11
CA TRP A 91 -33.84 13.75 -3.33
C TRP A 91 -32.79 14.62 -4.01
N SER A 92 -32.19 15.53 -3.26
CA SER A 92 -31.08 16.35 -3.72
C SER A 92 -29.86 15.50 -4.12
N GLY A 93 -29.01 16.08 -4.96
CA GLY A 93 -27.73 15.51 -5.34
C GLY A 93 -27.82 14.26 -6.23
N VAL A 94 -26.68 13.62 -6.43
CA VAL A 94 -26.51 12.47 -7.32
C VAL A 94 -26.54 11.19 -6.50
N ARG A 95 -27.12 10.12 -7.06
CA ARG A 95 -27.13 8.79 -6.45
C ARG A 95 -25.73 8.37 -5.99
N ALA A 96 -25.61 8.00 -4.71
CA ALA A 96 -24.37 7.47 -4.16
C ALA A 96 -24.07 6.07 -4.72
N LEU A 97 -22.84 5.87 -5.19
CA LEU A 97 -22.32 4.62 -5.72
C LEU A 97 -20.96 4.36 -5.08
N CYS A 98 -20.76 3.17 -4.54
CA CYS A 98 -19.45 2.76 -4.02
C CYS A 98 -18.69 2.03 -5.13
N LYS A 99 -17.63 2.66 -5.64
CA LYS A 99 -16.77 2.06 -6.66
C LYS A 99 -15.49 1.57 -6.00
N GLY A 100 -15.09 0.32 -6.31
CA GLY A 100 -13.83 -0.23 -5.80
C GLY A 100 -12.66 0.65 -6.23
N SER A 101 -11.78 0.97 -5.29
CA SER A 101 -10.53 1.66 -5.58
C SER A 101 -9.59 0.68 -6.29
N ARG A 102 -9.50 0.78 -7.62
CA ARG A 102 -8.54 0.01 -8.40
C ARG A 102 -7.18 0.64 -8.24
N HIS A 103 -6.37 0.09 -7.36
CA HIS A 103 -5.06 0.64 -7.03
C HIS A 103 -4.08 0.47 -8.19
N CYS A 104 -4.29 -0.50 -9.07
CA CYS A 104 -3.46 -0.72 -10.25
C CYS A 104 -3.78 0.22 -11.41
N SER A 105 -4.90 0.95 -11.40
CA SER A 105 -5.24 1.91 -12.48
C SER A 105 -4.27 3.09 -12.57
N SER A 106 -3.51 3.38 -11.51
CA SER A 106 -2.45 4.39 -11.51
C SER A 106 -1.09 3.86 -11.96
N ASN A 107 -0.99 2.59 -12.39
CA ASN A 107 0.25 1.90 -12.73
C ASN A 107 1.37 2.12 -11.69
N PRO A 108 1.14 1.76 -10.41
CA PRO A 108 2.06 2.11 -9.34
C PRO A 108 3.39 1.34 -9.37
N CYS A 109 3.46 0.20 -10.06
CA CYS A 109 4.66 -0.65 -10.17
C CYS A 109 5.61 -0.11 -11.24
N LEU A 110 6.86 0.15 -10.84
CA LEU A 110 7.90 0.70 -11.71
C LEU A 110 8.69 -0.41 -12.42
N ASN A 111 9.51 -0.03 -13.39
CA ASN A 111 10.49 -0.89 -14.06
C ASN A 111 9.93 -2.22 -14.60
N GLY A 112 8.71 -2.18 -15.15
CA GLY A 112 8.06 -3.36 -15.73
C GLY A 112 7.41 -4.29 -14.71
N GLY A 113 7.26 -3.87 -13.45
CA GLY A 113 6.53 -4.64 -12.43
C GLY A 113 5.06 -4.83 -12.78
N THR A 114 4.54 -6.02 -12.48
CA THR A 114 3.13 -6.36 -12.71
C THR A 114 2.32 -6.06 -11.45
N CYS A 115 1.26 -5.27 -11.60
CA CYS A 115 0.37 -4.89 -10.50
C CYS A 115 -0.78 -5.89 -10.36
N ALA A 116 -0.96 -6.42 -9.15
CA ALA A 116 -2.12 -7.23 -8.76
C ALA A 116 -2.99 -6.46 -7.77
N GLU A 117 -4.30 -6.44 -8.03
CA GLU A 117 -5.30 -5.86 -7.14
C GLU A 117 -5.47 -6.74 -5.88
N GLY A 118 -5.55 -6.10 -4.72
CA GLY A 118 -5.88 -6.71 -3.44
C GLY A 118 -7.01 -5.94 -2.75
N ILE A 119 -7.61 -6.55 -1.73
CA ILE A 119 -8.64 -5.88 -0.92
C ILE A 119 -7.94 -4.78 -0.11
N ASN A 120 -8.21 -3.51 -0.44
CA ASN A 120 -7.62 -2.30 0.17
C ASN A 120 -6.13 -2.02 -0.14
N GLN A 121 -5.50 -2.74 -1.05
CA GLN A 121 -4.08 -2.54 -1.38
C GLN A 121 -3.74 -3.09 -2.77
N TYR A 122 -2.61 -2.67 -3.33
CA TYR A 122 -2.00 -3.32 -4.50
C TYR A 122 -0.75 -4.09 -4.11
N LYS A 123 -0.41 -5.11 -4.89
CA LYS A 123 0.86 -5.81 -4.79
C LYS A 123 1.59 -5.76 -6.12
N CYS A 124 2.82 -5.27 -6.10
CA CYS A 124 3.71 -5.36 -7.25
C CYS A 124 4.47 -6.68 -7.24
N THR A 125 4.45 -7.38 -8.37
CA THR A 125 5.35 -8.48 -8.66
C THR A 125 6.47 -7.94 -9.54
N CYS A 126 7.70 -7.97 -9.02
CA CYS A 126 8.82 -7.35 -9.70
C CYS A 126 9.49 -8.30 -10.70
N PRO A 127 9.98 -7.79 -11.84
CA PRO A 127 10.80 -8.56 -12.76
C PRO A 127 12.14 -8.93 -12.14
N HIS A 128 12.84 -9.86 -12.77
CA HIS A 128 14.22 -10.17 -12.42
C HIS A 128 15.06 -8.88 -12.40
N ASN A 129 15.91 -8.71 -11.38
CA ASN A 129 16.73 -7.51 -11.12
C ASN A 129 16.04 -6.30 -10.45
N TRP A 130 14.79 -6.41 -10.01
CA TRP A 130 14.11 -5.34 -9.26
C TRP A 130 13.45 -5.83 -7.95
N SER A 131 13.34 -4.94 -6.97
CA SER A 131 12.72 -5.16 -5.67
C SER A 131 12.15 -3.87 -5.07
N GLY A 132 11.60 -3.99 -3.86
CA GLY A 132 10.85 -2.92 -3.21
C GLY A 132 9.35 -3.01 -3.49
N SER A 133 8.55 -2.29 -2.69
CA SER A 133 7.08 -2.31 -2.77
C SER A 133 6.52 -1.86 -4.12
N ARG A 134 7.30 -1.11 -4.90
CA ARG A 134 6.96 -0.61 -6.22
C ARG A 134 7.98 -1.00 -7.29
N CYS A 135 8.85 -1.98 -7.03
CA CYS A 135 9.94 -2.36 -7.94
C CYS A 135 10.92 -1.22 -8.26
N GLN A 136 11.09 -0.29 -7.30
CA GLN A 136 11.94 0.90 -7.46
C GLN A 136 13.43 0.63 -7.20
N GLN A 137 13.77 -0.50 -6.59
CA GLN A 137 15.13 -0.83 -6.18
C GLN A 137 15.72 -1.85 -7.15
N GLN A 138 16.83 -1.52 -7.81
CA GLN A 138 17.55 -2.49 -8.64
C GLN A 138 18.28 -3.49 -7.73
N THR A 139 18.00 -4.78 -7.86
CA THR A 139 18.62 -5.85 -7.06
C THR A 139 19.95 -6.32 -7.61
N GLN A 140 20.15 -6.25 -8.93
CA GLN A 140 21.49 -6.33 -9.51
C GLN A 140 22.09 -4.93 -9.58
N LYS A 141 22.51 -4.42 -8.43
CA LYS A 141 23.62 -3.47 -8.43
C LYS A 141 24.82 -4.25 -8.95
N ALA A 142 25.62 -3.67 -9.85
CA ALA A 142 26.95 -4.21 -10.10
C ALA A 142 27.59 -4.55 -8.74
N PRO A 143 28.32 -5.68 -8.61
CA PRO A 143 29.09 -5.92 -7.41
C PRO A 143 29.88 -4.63 -7.10
N PRO A 144 29.98 -4.21 -5.84
CA PRO A 144 30.81 -3.07 -5.50
C PRO A 144 32.17 -3.19 -6.19
N GLU A 145 32.73 -2.11 -6.71
CA GLU A 145 33.97 -2.13 -7.52
C GLU A 145 35.13 -2.85 -6.82
N TRP A 146 35.14 -2.88 -5.48
CA TRP A 146 36.13 -3.60 -4.65
C TRP A 146 35.93 -5.12 -4.58
N SER A 147 34.79 -5.64 -5.03
CA SER A 147 34.43 -7.06 -4.99
C SER A 147 34.66 -7.80 -6.31
N VAL A 148 35.21 -7.12 -7.32
CA VAL A 148 35.64 -7.76 -8.56
C VAL A 148 37.15 -8.00 -8.53
N VAL A 149 37.59 -9.21 -8.88
CA VAL A 149 39.00 -9.58 -8.92
C VAL A 149 39.58 -9.22 -10.28
N ASN A 150 40.35 -8.14 -10.31
CA ASN A 150 41.14 -7.74 -11.48
C ASN A 150 42.44 -8.56 -11.59
N ASN A 151 42.30 -9.87 -11.71
CA ASN A 151 43.43 -10.78 -11.95
C ASN A 151 43.24 -11.47 -13.31
N PRO A 152 44.22 -11.42 -14.24
CA PRO A 152 44.19 -12.16 -15.50
C PRO A 152 43.90 -13.66 -15.35
N GLU A 153 44.28 -14.30 -14.25
CA GLU A 153 44.02 -15.72 -13.98
C GLU A 153 42.55 -16.01 -13.65
N PHE A 154 41.86 -15.02 -13.07
CA PHE A 154 40.45 -15.12 -12.72
C PHE A 154 39.55 -14.42 -13.74
N SER A 155 40.10 -13.64 -14.68
CA SER A 155 39.32 -12.93 -15.68
C SER A 155 39.15 -13.76 -16.95
N ARG A 156 38.02 -13.56 -17.65
CA ARG A 156 37.70 -14.25 -18.91
C ARG A 156 37.23 -13.28 -19.98
N LYS A 157 37.32 -13.69 -21.25
CA LYS A 157 36.71 -12.94 -22.34
C LYS A 157 35.19 -13.20 -22.37
N PRO A 158 34.36 -12.18 -22.63
CA PRO A 158 32.93 -12.38 -22.77
C PRO A 158 32.61 -13.23 -23.99
N ARG A 159 31.53 -14.00 -23.89
CA ARG A 159 30.96 -14.71 -25.04
C ARG A 159 30.13 -13.70 -25.83
N CYS A 160 30.52 -13.46 -27.07
CA CYS A 160 29.86 -12.50 -27.94
C CYS A 160 29.20 -13.21 -29.11
N SER A 161 27.99 -12.78 -29.46
CA SER A 161 27.25 -13.25 -30.62
C SER A 161 26.70 -12.05 -31.39
N LYS A 162 26.61 -12.19 -32.72
CA LYS A 162 26.03 -11.17 -33.57
C LYS A 162 24.51 -11.36 -33.55
N VAL A 163 23.79 -10.39 -32.98
CA VAL A 163 22.33 -10.35 -32.97
C VAL A 163 21.95 -9.14 -33.82
N ASP A 164 21.31 -9.39 -34.95
CA ASP A 164 21.00 -8.40 -35.99
C ASP A 164 22.25 -7.65 -36.52
N GLN A 165 22.30 -6.33 -36.33
CA GLN A 165 23.42 -5.42 -36.66
C GLN A 165 24.26 -5.04 -35.42
N SER A 166 23.99 -5.64 -34.25
CA SER A 166 24.66 -5.36 -32.99
C SER A 166 25.53 -6.53 -32.53
N TYR A 167 26.61 -6.21 -31.80
CA TYR A 167 27.44 -7.19 -31.11
C TYR A 167 26.96 -7.30 -29.67
N GLN A 168 26.34 -8.43 -29.31
CA GLN A 168 25.88 -8.67 -27.94
C GLN A 168 26.85 -9.61 -27.24
N CYS A 169 27.46 -9.11 -26.17
CA CYS A 169 28.42 -9.83 -25.33
C CYS A 169 27.83 -10.09 -23.95
N SER A 170 28.10 -11.28 -23.41
CA SER A 170 27.69 -11.67 -22.06
C SER A 170 28.79 -12.43 -21.35
N CYS A 171 28.84 -12.30 -20.02
CA CYS A 171 29.70 -13.08 -19.17
C CYS A 171 28.99 -14.33 -18.63
N ASP A 172 29.76 -15.37 -18.30
CA ASP A 172 29.24 -16.53 -17.58
C ASP A 172 28.79 -16.11 -16.17
N ALA A 173 27.94 -16.92 -15.52
CA ALA A 173 27.50 -16.64 -14.16
C ALA A 173 28.69 -16.54 -13.18
N GLY A 174 28.60 -15.62 -12.21
CA GLY A 174 29.69 -15.33 -11.27
C GLY A 174 30.73 -14.31 -11.77
N PHE A 175 30.55 -13.76 -12.97
CA PHE A 175 31.44 -12.74 -13.53
C PHE A 175 30.70 -11.42 -13.78
N HIS A 176 31.40 -10.31 -13.54
CA HIS A 176 30.96 -8.96 -13.85
C HIS A 176 31.62 -8.47 -15.14
N MET A 177 30.81 -7.92 -16.05
CA MET A 177 31.32 -7.35 -17.28
C MET A 177 31.79 -5.91 -17.05
N SER A 178 33.06 -5.63 -17.33
CA SER A 178 33.67 -4.31 -17.26
C SER A 178 34.40 -4.00 -18.58
N GLY A 179 34.72 -2.73 -18.84
CA GLY A 179 35.39 -2.28 -20.06
C GLY A 179 34.46 -1.69 -21.12
N THR A 180 34.96 -1.54 -22.35
CA THR A 180 34.25 -0.89 -23.46
C THR A 180 33.72 -1.90 -24.47
N SER A 181 32.97 -1.46 -25.49
CA SER A 181 32.43 -2.32 -26.55
C SER A 181 33.49 -3.14 -27.31
N TYR A 182 34.74 -2.71 -27.32
CA TYR A 182 35.88 -3.39 -27.97
C TYR A 182 36.89 -4.00 -26.97
N SER A 183 36.77 -3.67 -25.67
CA SER A 183 37.67 -4.14 -24.60
C SER A 183 36.92 -4.72 -23.40
N SER A 184 35.74 -5.29 -23.64
CA SER A 184 34.92 -5.91 -22.58
C SER A 184 35.66 -7.12 -21.99
N ILE A 185 35.70 -7.20 -20.67
CA ILE A 185 36.28 -8.29 -19.90
C ILE A 185 35.30 -8.75 -18.82
N CYS A 186 35.26 -10.05 -18.59
CA CYS A 186 34.50 -10.67 -17.52
C CYS A 186 35.43 -10.84 -16.33
N GLN A 187 35.28 -9.98 -15.32
CA GLN A 187 36.02 -10.04 -14.07
C GLN A 187 35.28 -10.94 -13.10
N ASP A 188 36.01 -11.81 -12.42
CA ASP A 188 35.45 -12.69 -11.40
C ASP A 188 34.88 -11.86 -10.24
N VAL A 189 33.68 -12.22 -9.78
CA VAL A 189 33.06 -11.59 -8.61
C VAL A 189 33.48 -12.38 -7.39
N ASN A 190 34.23 -11.75 -6.49
CA ASN A 190 34.62 -12.38 -5.24
C ASN A 190 33.47 -12.35 -4.24
N GLU A 191 32.67 -13.41 -4.22
CA GLU A 191 31.53 -13.48 -3.31
C GLU A 191 31.97 -13.49 -1.85
N CYS A 192 33.16 -14.02 -1.54
CA CYS A 192 33.69 -13.98 -0.18
C CYS A 192 33.86 -12.55 0.32
N GLU A 193 34.20 -11.59 -0.54
CA GLU A 193 34.31 -10.17 -0.19
C GLU A 193 32.93 -9.50 -0.13
N VAL A 194 32.04 -9.77 -1.09
CA VAL A 194 30.68 -9.21 -1.12
C VAL A 194 29.93 -9.48 0.19
N TYR A 195 30.02 -10.71 0.70
CA TYR A 195 29.29 -11.14 1.89
C TYR A 195 30.07 -10.97 3.20
N LYS A 196 31.35 -10.56 3.16
CA LYS A 196 32.09 -10.16 4.38
C LYS A 196 31.52 -8.90 5.03
N THR A 197 30.90 -8.00 4.27
CA THR A 197 30.37 -6.71 4.74
C THR A 197 28.84 -6.71 4.94
N GLY A 198 28.17 -7.85 4.78
CA GLY A 198 26.70 -7.98 4.78
C GLY A 198 26.10 -8.65 6.03
N SER A 199 24.77 -8.74 6.07
CA SER A 199 23.96 -9.31 7.17
C SER A 199 23.90 -10.85 7.14
N GLY A 200 25.06 -11.51 7.17
CA GLY A 200 25.17 -12.96 7.28
C GLY A 200 26.45 -13.50 6.67
N LEU A 201 27.12 -14.43 7.38
CA LEU A 201 28.30 -15.11 6.85
C LEU A 201 27.90 -16.04 5.70
N LEU A 202 28.56 -15.90 4.55
CA LEU A 202 28.37 -16.75 3.36
C LEU A 202 28.70 -18.23 3.60
N CYS A 203 29.72 -18.47 4.44
CA CYS A 203 30.20 -19.77 4.88
C CYS A 203 30.24 -19.77 6.41
N ALA A 204 29.95 -20.91 7.03
CA ALA A 204 30.06 -21.04 8.49
C ALA A 204 31.49 -20.82 9.01
N HIS A 205 32.50 -21.06 8.17
CA HIS A 205 33.90 -20.84 8.54
C HIS A 205 34.72 -20.16 7.43
N LEU A 206 35.45 -20.93 6.60
CA LEU A 206 36.33 -20.35 5.59
C LEU A 206 35.60 -20.25 4.25
N CYS A 207 35.61 -19.07 3.64
CA CYS A 207 35.20 -18.87 2.25
C CYS A 207 36.44 -18.83 1.35
N VAL A 208 36.40 -19.58 0.25
CA VAL A 208 37.46 -19.63 -0.75
C VAL A 208 36.89 -19.24 -2.10
N ASN A 209 37.37 -18.11 -2.64
CA ASN A 209 36.99 -17.63 -3.96
C ASN A 209 37.54 -18.54 -5.06
N ILE A 210 36.74 -18.83 -6.09
CA ILE A 210 37.15 -19.61 -7.27
C ILE A 210 36.59 -18.94 -8.55
N PRO A 211 37.19 -19.14 -9.73
CA PRO A 211 36.69 -18.46 -10.93
C PRO A 211 35.22 -18.79 -11.26
N GLY A 212 34.36 -17.79 -11.15
CA GLY A 212 32.91 -17.82 -11.36
C GLY A 212 32.09 -18.26 -10.16
N SER A 213 32.71 -18.47 -8.98
CA SER A 213 32.00 -18.92 -7.78
C SER A 213 32.84 -18.82 -6.49
N TYR A 214 32.33 -19.43 -5.43
CA TYR A 214 33.08 -19.65 -4.19
C TYR A 214 32.81 -21.07 -3.69
N ARG A 215 33.67 -21.53 -2.79
CA ARG A 215 33.37 -22.72 -1.99
C ARG A 215 33.64 -22.44 -0.52
N CYS A 216 32.87 -23.09 0.34
CA CYS A 216 33.14 -23.08 1.77
C CYS A 216 34.07 -24.24 2.15
N SER A 217 34.91 -24.01 3.14
CA SER A 217 35.81 -25.01 3.71
C SER A 217 35.72 -24.97 5.23
N CYS A 218 35.86 -26.15 5.83
CA CYS A 218 35.79 -26.31 7.28
C CYS A 218 37.19 -26.39 7.90
N PRO A 219 37.34 -26.02 9.18
CA PRO A 219 38.58 -26.24 9.91
C PRO A 219 38.89 -27.73 10.08
N SER A 220 40.14 -28.05 10.40
CA SER A 220 40.58 -29.42 10.63
C SER A 220 39.71 -30.13 11.67
N GLY A 221 39.24 -31.34 11.35
CA GLY A 221 38.36 -32.14 12.20
C GLY A 221 36.87 -31.97 11.91
N TYR A 222 36.48 -31.01 11.08
CA TYR A 222 35.09 -30.75 10.69
C TYR A 222 34.86 -31.07 9.21
N LYS A 223 33.65 -31.52 8.87
CA LYS A 223 33.21 -31.80 7.50
C LYS A 223 32.20 -30.77 7.04
N LEU A 224 32.27 -30.45 5.74
CA LEU A 224 31.30 -29.59 5.11
C LEU A 224 29.98 -30.35 4.94
N LEU A 225 28.89 -29.74 5.39
CA LEU A 225 27.55 -30.27 5.27
C LEU A 225 27.04 -30.21 3.82
N ALA A 226 25.94 -30.92 3.56
CA ALA A 226 25.31 -31.00 2.24
C ALA A 226 24.77 -29.65 1.73
N ASP A 227 24.56 -28.68 2.64
CA ASP A 227 24.21 -27.30 2.28
C ASP A 227 25.38 -26.53 1.62
N GLY A 228 26.59 -27.12 1.61
CA GLY A 228 27.80 -26.55 1.04
C GLY A 228 28.32 -25.33 1.80
N ARG A 229 27.80 -25.05 3.00
CA ARG A 229 28.09 -23.82 3.77
C ARG A 229 28.41 -24.07 5.23
N SER A 230 27.80 -25.07 5.84
CA SER A 230 27.91 -25.34 7.28
C SER A 230 28.95 -26.44 7.58
N CYS A 231 29.49 -26.44 8.79
CA CYS A 231 30.53 -27.38 9.24
C CYS A 231 30.08 -28.16 10.48
N GLU A 232 30.32 -29.47 10.52
CA GLU A 232 30.09 -30.37 11.67
C GLU A 232 31.26 -31.30 11.97
#